data_AF-A0A3P7SY93-F1
#
_entry.id   AF-A0A3P7SY93-F1
#
_cell.length_a   1.000
_cell.length_b   1.000
_cell.length_c   1.000
_cell.angle_alpha   90.00
_cell.angle_beta   90.00
_cell.angle_gamma   90.00
#
_symmetry.space_group_name_H-M   'P 1'
#
loop_
_entity.id
_entity.type
_entity.pdbx_description
1 polymer ?
#
loop_
_entity_poly.entity_id
_entity_poly.type
_entity_poly.pdbx_seq_one_letter_code
_entity_poly.pdbx_strand_id
1 'polypeptide(L)'
;MAVNQSISSASFTCMKNSGFSTAFIRAYMPIADGMVDSNFVQNVYNALGLGTEVYAIPQAAGIKTAAQQFDEIYSCIKQSQIILHNIQVTSPIHWYWNVLGEGETGRTAADFSDFRSFAAFINPIIKTYARATRICGTSVDQIVYPQSYGLFSANSTDQNDKMIIVGSIQIPYS
;
A
#
# COMPACT_ATOMS: atom_id res chain seq x y z
N MET A 1 6.54 -1.83 -3.86
CA MET A 1 5.64 -1.40 -4.95
C MET A 1 4.25 -1.17 -4.40
N ALA A 2 3.44 -0.33 -5.02
CA ALA A 2 2.03 -0.16 -4.68
C ALA A 2 1.12 -0.64 -5.81
N VAL A 3 0.01 -1.28 -5.42
CA VAL A 3 -0.92 -1.96 -6.33
C VAL A 3 -2.35 -1.47 -6.08
N ASN A 4 -3.04 -1.17 -7.18
CA ASN A 4 -4.38 -0.58 -7.21
C ASN A 4 -5.33 -1.32 -8.18
N GLN A 5 -4.99 -2.56 -8.53
CA GLN A 5 -5.73 -3.42 -9.46
C GLN A 5 -5.52 -4.89 -9.07
N SER A 6 -6.25 -5.82 -9.68
CA SER A 6 -6.04 -7.25 -9.47
C SER A 6 -4.67 -7.69 -9.99
N ILE A 7 -3.90 -8.38 -9.15
CA ILE A 7 -2.57 -8.91 -9.47
C ILE A 7 -2.56 -10.40 -9.13
N SER A 8 -2.11 -11.23 -10.08
CA SER A 8 -2.00 -12.68 -9.87
C SER A 8 -0.86 -13.04 -8.91
N SER A 9 -0.97 -14.21 -8.25
CA SER A 9 0.11 -14.76 -7.42
C SER A 9 1.42 -14.96 -8.20
N ALA A 10 1.33 -15.37 -9.47
CA ALA A 10 2.49 -15.51 -10.36
C ALA A 10 3.16 -14.15 -10.63
N SER A 11 2.38 -13.09 -10.84
CA SER A 11 2.91 -11.73 -11.01
C SER A 11 3.58 -11.21 -9.74
N PHE A 12 2.99 -11.43 -8.55
CA PHE A 12 3.65 -11.10 -7.28
C PHE A 12 4.95 -11.87 -7.07
N THR A 13 4.96 -13.16 -7.38
CA THR A 13 6.16 -14.00 -7.31
C THR A 13 7.24 -13.48 -8.27
N CYS A 14 6.87 -13.11 -9.50
CA CYS A 14 7.79 -12.48 -10.45
C CYS A 14 8.36 -11.16 -9.92
N MET A 15 7.51 -10.31 -9.31
CA MET A 15 7.96 -9.03 -8.74
C MET A 15 8.93 -9.25 -7.57
N LYS A 16 8.65 -10.24 -6.71
CA LYS A 16 9.58 -10.68 -5.67
C LYS A 16 10.95 -11.08 -6.25
N ASN A 17 10.94 -11.91 -7.29
CA ASN A 17 12.16 -12.36 -7.97
C ASN A 17 12.90 -11.21 -8.69
N SER A 18 12.17 -10.14 -9.05
CA SER A 18 12.73 -8.91 -9.63
C SER A 18 13.31 -7.95 -8.57
N GLY A 19 13.29 -8.34 -7.28
CA GLY A 19 13.91 -7.58 -6.19
C GLY A 19 12.93 -6.72 -5.36
N PHE A 20 11.63 -6.75 -5.65
CA PHE A 20 10.66 -6.10 -4.76
C PHE A 20 10.53 -6.91 -3.46
N SER A 21 10.63 -6.23 -2.32
CA SER A 21 10.46 -6.84 -1.00
C SER A 21 9.05 -6.72 -0.45
N THR A 22 8.32 -5.67 -0.85
CA THR A 22 7.03 -5.29 -0.22
C THR A 22 6.00 -4.83 -1.24
N ALA A 23 4.75 -5.25 -1.04
CA ALA A 23 3.55 -4.81 -1.74
C ALA A 23 2.69 -3.92 -0.83
N PHE A 24 2.43 -2.69 -1.25
CA PHE A 24 1.43 -1.80 -0.68
C PHE A 24 0.13 -2.02 -1.43
N ILE A 25 -0.88 -2.56 -0.77
CA ILE A 25 -2.13 -2.98 -1.39
C ILE A 25 -3.23 -2.02 -1.00
N ARG A 26 -3.94 -1.49 -2.00
CA ARG A 26 -5.10 -0.62 -1.77
C ARG A 26 -6.24 -1.42 -1.13
N ALA A 27 -6.71 -0.97 0.02
CA ALA A 27 -7.91 -1.47 0.68
C ALA A 27 -9.16 -0.63 0.39
N TYR A 28 -9.00 0.66 0.09
CA TYR A 28 -10.14 1.57 -0.05
C TYR A 28 -9.93 2.55 -1.20
N MET A 29 -11.01 2.84 -1.90
CA MET A 29 -11.04 3.64 -3.12
C MET A 29 -11.95 4.85 -2.96
N PRO A 30 -11.60 6.01 -3.55
CA PRO A 30 -12.40 7.22 -3.44
C PRO A 30 -13.45 7.30 -4.57
N ILE A 31 -14.15 6.19 -4.84
CA ILE A 31 -15.22 6.14 -5.85
C ILE A 31 -16.57 6.25 -5.15
N ALA A 32 -17.51 7.00 -5.74
CA ALA A 32 -18.81 7.32 -5.13
C ALA A 32 -18.62 7.90 -3.71
N ASP A 33 -19.22 7.30 -2.69
CA ASP A 33 -19.04 7.68 -1.27
C ASP A 33 -17.83 7.02 -0.59
N GLY A 34 -16.95 6.41 -1.39
CA GLY A 34 -15.88 5.57 -0.93
C GLY A 34 -16.33 4.13 -0.75
N MET A 35 -15.45 3.19 -1.04
CA MET A 35 -15.72 1.77 -0.84
C MET A 35 -14.42 0.96 -0.71
N VAL A 36 -14.54 -0.22 -0.09
CA VAL A 36 -13.48 -1.22 -0.08
C VAL A 36 -13.14 -1.64 -1.51
N ASP A 37 -11.85 -1.69 -1.85
CA ASP A 37 -11.37 -2.21 -3.13
C ASP A 37 -11.69 -3.71 -3.21
N SER A 38 -12.48 -4.11 -4.20
CA SER A 38 -12.87 -5.52 -4.37
C SER A 38 -11.69 -6.45 -4.64
N ASN A 39 -10.54 -5.91 -5.05
CA ASN A 39 -9.30 -6.68 -5.28
C ASN A 39 -8.44 -6.78 -4.03
N PHE A 40 -8.73 -6.03 -2.96
CA PHE A 40 -7.88 -5.91 -1.77
C PHE A 40 -7.49 -7.26 -1.18
N VAL A 41 -8.50 -8.03 -0.77
CA VAL A 41 -8.32 -9.30 -0.07
C VAL A 41 -7.54 -10.29 -0.94
N GLN A 42 -7.97 -10.47 -2.19
CA GLN A 42 -7.31 -11.40 -3.10
C GLN A 42 -5.86 -11.02 -3.37
N ASN A 43 -5.55 -9.72 -3.47
CA ASN A 43 -4.18 -9.25 -3.62
C ASN A 43 -3.34 -9.52 -2.37
N VAL A 44 -3.89 -9.37 -1.16
CA VAL A 44 -3.18 -9.73 0.09
C VAL A 44 -2.79 -11.20 0.08
N TYR A 45 -3.72 -12.09 -0.29
CA TYR A 45 -3.44 -13.51 -0.43
C TYR A 45 -2.44 -13.81 -1.55
N ASN A 46 -2.51 -13.11 -2.67
CA ASN A 46 -1.62 -13.32 -3.81
C ASN A 46 -0.20 -12.78 -3.55
N ALA A 47 -0.04 -11.80 -2.65
CA ALA A 47 1.23 -11.20 -2.28
C ALA A 47 1.99 -11.99 -1.19
N LEU A 48 1.50 -13.16 -0.79
CA LEU A 48 2.18 -14.04 0.18
C LEU A 48 3.66 -14.23 -0.20
N GLY A 49 4.54 -14.07 0.80
CA GLY A 49 5.99 -14.10 0.62
C GLY A 49 6.64 -12.75 0.29
N LEU A 50 5.87 -11.68 0.10
CA LEU A 50 6.32 -10.29 0.21
C LEU A 50 5.94 -9.73 1.59
N GLY A 51 6.67 -8.71 2.04
CA GLY A 51 6.11 -7.78 3.02
C GLY A 51 4.80 -7.22 2.46
N THR A 52 3.74 -7.17 3.26
CA THR A 52 2.47 -6.61 2.79
C THR A 52 2.06 -5.47 3.69
N GLU A 53 1.81 -4.32 3.07
CA GLU A 53 1.31 -3.10 3.72
C GLU A 53 -0.03 -2.74 3.09
N VAL A 54 -0.94 -2.16 3.88
CA VAL A 54 -2.25 -1.73 3.38
C VAL A 54 -2.29 -0.21 3.32
N TYR A 55 -2.89 0.31 2.25
CA TYR A 55 -3.22 1.72 2.19
C TYR A 55 -4.69 1.95 1.79
N ALA A 56 -5.26 3.05 2.27
CA ALA A 56 -6.59 3.52 1.94
C ALA A 56 -6.51 4.91 1.32
N ILE A 57 -7.23 5.09 0.21
CA ILE A 57 -7.48 6.41 -0.34
C ILE A 57 -8.89 6.81 0.13
N PRO A 58 -9.02 7.73 1.10
CA PRO A 58 -10.32 8.10 1.63
C PRO A 58 -11.12 8.93 0.63
N GLN A 59 -12.44 8.87 0.74
CA GLN A 59 -13.36 9.73 0.02
C GLN A 59 -13.83 10.87 0.92
N ALA A 60 -13.08 11.96 0.97
CA ALA A 60 -13.41 13.10 1.84
C ALA A 60 -14.65 13.88 1.36
N ALA A 61 -15.01 13.79 0.08
CA ALA A 61 -16.16 14.49 -0.51
C ALA A 61 -17.48 13.69 -0.45
N GLY A 62 -17.43 12.44 0.05
CA GLY A 62 -18.61 11.57 0.14
C GLY A 62 -19.44 11.83 1.40
N ILE A 63 -20.59 11.17 1.49
CA ILE A 63 -21.48 11.30 2.66
C ILE A 63 -20.99 10.52 3.89
N LYS A 64 -20.13 9.52 3.68
CA LYS A 64 -19.61 8.66 4.75
C LYS A 64 -18.54 9.38 5.56
N THR A 65 -18.66 9.30 6.89
CA THR A 65 -17.62 9.79 7.80
C THR A 65 -16.35 8.96 7.68
N ALA A 66 -15.20 9.52 8.09
CA ALA A 66 -13.93 8.77 8.11
C ALA A 66 -14.04 7.47 8.95
N ALA A 67 -14.82 7.50 10.04
CA ALA A 67 -15.09 6.31 10.85
C ALA A 67 -15.87 5.24 10.07
N GLN A 68 -16.94 5.62 9.37
CA GLN A 68 -17.70 4.67 8.53
C GLN A 68 -16.82 4.05 7.44
N GLN A 69 -15.98 4.85 6.78
CA GLN A 69 -15.06 4.36 5.76
C GLN A 69 -14.04 3.37 6.36
N PHE A 70 -13.53 3.64 7.56
CA PHE A 70 -12.64 2.72 8.28
C PHE A 70 -13.34 1.44 8.73
N ASP A 71 -14.57 1.54 9.24
CA ASP A 71 -15.37 0.40 9.70
C ASP A 71 -15.67 -0.58 8.55
N GLU A 72 -15.87 -0.08 7.33
CA GLU A 72 -16.03 -0.91 6.13
C GLU A 72 -14.75 -1.73 5.84
N ILE A 73 -13.57 -1.08 5.91
CA ILE A 73 -12.27 -1.74 5.73
C ILE A 73 -12.07 -2.79 6.83
N TYR A 74 -12.31 -2.42 8.08
CA TYR A 74 -12.15 -3.30 9.23
C TYR A 74 -13.07 -4.53 9.14
N SER A 75 -14.33 -4.33 8.75
CA SER A 75 -15.31 -5.41 8.56
C SER A 75 -14.87 -6.37 7.46
N CYS A 76 -14.36 -5.85 6.34
CA CYS A 76 -13.80 -6.67 5.26
C CYS A 76 -12.63 -7.53 5.75
N ILE A 77 -11.69 -6.93 6.50
CA ILE A 77 -10.50 -7.61 7.05
C ILE A 77 -10.90 -8.74 8.00
N LYS A 78 -11.83 -8.47 8.92
CA LYS A 78 -12.34 -9.46 9.88
C LYS A 78 -12.96 -10.68 9.20
N GLN A 79 -13.75 -10.46 8.15
CA GLN A 79 -14.38 -11.53 7.37
C GLN A 79 -13.37 -12.32 6.54
N SER A 80 -12.21 -11.72 6.24
CA SER A 80 -11.22 -12.27 5.33
C SER A 80 -10.08 -13.03 6.02
N GLN A 81 -10.15 -13.24 7.33
CA GLN A 81 -9.07 -13.87 8.12
C GLN A 81 -7.71 -13.14 7.95
N ILE A 82 -7.75 -11.81 7.80
CA ILE A 82 -6.55 -10.97 7.78
C ILE A 82 -6.42 -10.32 9.16
N ILE A 83 -5.22 -10.37 9.74
CA ILE A 83 -4.82 -9.53 10.86
C ILE A 83 -4.23 -8.26 10.27
N LEU A 84 -4.96 -7.16 10.33
CA LEU A 84 -4.40 -5.86 10.02
C LEU A 84 -3.75 -5.28 11.27
N HIS A 85 -2.46 -4.98 11.19
CA HIS A 85 -1.78 -4.20 12.21
C HIS A 85 -1.96 -2.70 11.95
N ASN A 86 -1.69 -2.24 10.72
CA ASN A 86 -1.71 -0.83 10.36
C ASN A 86 -2.24 -0.60 8.96
N ILE A 87 -2.83 0.57 8.76
CA ILE A 87 -3.28 1.04 7.45
C ILE A 87 -2.78 2.46 7.21
N GLN A 88 -2.18 2.68 6.04
CA GLN A 88 -1.73 3.99 5.60
C GLN A 88 -2.87 4.74 4.94
N VAL A 89 -3.26 5.89 5.48
CA VAL A 89 -4.26 6.76 4.85
C VAL A 89 -3.52 7.77 3.99
N THR A 90 -3.74 7.75 2.68
CA THR A 90 -2.84 8.42 1.72
C THR A 90 -3.33 9.80 1.32
N SER A 91 -4.45 10.28 1.90
CA SER A 91 -4.99 11.61 1.67
C SER A 91 -5.72 12.11 2.93
N PRO A 92 -5.30 13.21 3.57
CA PRO A 92 -4.04 13.92 3.42
C PRO A 92 -2.95 13.38 4.37
N ILE A 93 -1.72 13.30 3.83
CA ILE A 93 -0.39 13.26 4.50
C ILE A 93 0.23 11.85 4.74
N HIS A 94 1.15 11.46 3.85
CA HIS A 94 2.45 10.74 4.08
C HIS A 94 3.05 10.17 2.80
N TRP A 95 2.24 10.06 1.73
CA TRP A 95 2.72 9.57 0.45
C TRP A 95 3.14 10.74 -0.46
N TYR A 96 4.43 11.04 -0.46
CA TYR A 96 5.03 11.96 -1.41
C TYR A 96 5.10 11.30 -2.79
N TRP A 97 4.97 12.06 -3.86
CA TRP A 97 5.24 11.56 -5.20
C TRP A 97 5.93 12.64 -6.01
N ASN A 98 6.94 12.24 -6.77
CA ASN A 98 7.58 13.10 -7.74
C ASN A 98 8.06 12.25 -8.90
N VAL A 99 7.40 12.41 -10.04
CA VAL A 99 7.70 11.70 -11.28
C VAL A 99 7.59 12.66 -12.46
N LEU A 100 8.35 12.41 -13.51
CA LEU A 100 8.35 13.21 -14.74
C LEU A 100 7.26 12.77 -15.74
N GLY A 101 6.55 11.68 -15.44
CA GLY A 101 5.50 11.10 -16.27
C GLY A 101 5.12 9.70 -15.81
N GLU A 102 4.28 9.04 -16.59
CA GLU A 102 3.97 7.62 -16.41
C GLU A 102 5.01 6.72 -17.08
N GLY A 103 5.18 5.50 -16.57
CA GLY A 103 6.15 4.53 -17.04
C GLY A 103 7.58 4.77 -16.54
N GLU A 104 8.50 3.87 -16.93
CA GLU A 104 9.92 3.94 -16.52
C GLU A 104 10.63 5.19 -17.02
N THR A 105 10.20 5.78 -18.14
CA THR A 105 10.77 7.02 -18.66
C THR A 105 10.44 8.23 -17.80
N GLY A 106 9.37 8.15 -17.00
CA GLY A 106 8.98 9.18 -16.02
C GLY A 106 9.65 9.03 -14.65
N ARG A 107 10.55 8.06 -14.49
CA ARG A 107 11.19 7.71 -13.22
C ARG A 107 12.08 8.83 -12.69
N THR A 108 12.07 9.04 -11.38
CA THR A 108 13.01 9.89 -10.64
C THR A 108 13.88 9.04 -9.70
N ALA A 109 14.82 9.69 -9.00
CA ALA A 109 15.65 9.02 -8.00
C ALA A 109 14.79 8.36 -6.92
N ALA A 110 15.13 7.10 -6.60
CA ALA A 110 14.47 6.31 -5.55
C ALA A 110 14.99 6.71 -4.17
N ASP A 111 14.90 7.99 -3.84
CA ASP A 111 15.28 8.61 -2.57
C ASP A 111 14.41 9.83 -2.29
N PHE A 112 14.66 10.53 -1.18
CA PHE A 112 13.91 11.72 -0.77
C PHE A 112 14.66 13.03 -1.05
N SER A 113 15.70 13.02 -1.89
CA SER A 113 16.56 14.19 -2.13
C SER A 113 15.84 15.37 -2.78
N ASP A 114 14.74 15.10 -3.50
CA ASP A 114 13.89 16.06 -4.19
C ASP A 114 12.69 16.51 -3.35
N PHE A 115 12.54 15.98 -2.13
CA PHE A 115 11.47 16.37 -1.24
C PHE A 115 11.60 17.84 -0.80
N ARG A 116 10.46 18.54 -0.75
CA ARG A 116 10.35 19.90 -0.23
C ARG A 116 9.23 19.94 0.80
N SER A 117 9.58 20.29 2.03
CA SER A 117 8.63 20.41 3.13
C SER A 117 7.53 21.44 2.83
N PHE A 118 6.29 21.14 3.20
CA PHE A 118 5.18 22.08 3.10
C PHE A 118 4.23 21.94 4.30
N ALA A 119 3.82 23.08 4.88
CA ALA A 119 3.00 23.10 6.09
C ALA A 119 3.57 22.16 7.18
N ALA A 120 2.74 21.30 7.77
CA ALA A 120 3.15 20.31 8.76
C ALA A 120 3.85 19.07 8.15
N PHE A 121 3.85 18.91 6.82
CA PHE A 121 4.52 17.79 6.18
C PHE A 121 6.00 18.12 5.93
N ILE A 122 6.83 17.78 6.91
CA ILE A 122 8.27 18.08 6.92
C ILE A 122 9.17 16.87 6.65
N ASN A 123 8.66 15.65 6.83
CA ASN A 123 9.41 14.41 6.63
C ASN A 123 8.55 13.40 5.86
N PRO A 124 8.88 13.07 4.60
CA PRO A 124 8.20 12.02 3.86
C PRO A 124 8.73 10.66 4.31
N ILE A 125 7.83 9.68 4.39
CA ILE A 125 8.18 8.29 4.73
C ILE A 125 8.09 7.40 3.51
N ILE A 126 7.15 7.69 2.61
CA ILE A 126 6.92 6.93 1.40
C ILE A 126 6.99 7.91 0.24
N LYS A 127 7.75 7.54 -0.79
CA LYS A 127 7.77 8.27 -2.07
C LYS A 127 7.41 7.33 -3.20
N THR A 128 6.49 7.73 -4.08
CA THR A 128 6.42 7.17 -5.44
C THR A 128 7.43 7.85 -6.35
N TYR A 129 8.38 7.07 -6.87
CA TYR A 129 9.44 7.54 -7.76
C TYR A 129 9.26 7.10 -9.22
N ALA A 130 8.35 6.15 -9.50
CA ALA A 130 7.92 5.82 -10.85
C ALA A 130 6.44 5.38 -10.82
N ARG A 131 5.62 5.94 -11.71
CA ARG A 131 4.17 5.70 -11.75
C ARG A 131 3.77 4.81 -12.91
N ALA A 132 2.73 4.00 -12.73
CA ALA A 132 2.13 3.17 -13.76
C ALA A 132 3.16 2.36 -14.58
N THR A 133 4.13 1.78 -13.89
CA THR A 133 5.23 1.03 -14.51
C THR A 133 4.81 -0.40 -14.81
N ARG A 134 5.17 -0.91 -15.99
CA ARG A 134 4.83 -2.28 -16.41
C ARG A 134 5.89 -3.27 -15.91
N ILE A 135 5.57 -3.98 -14.84
CA ILE A 135 6.43 -4.98 -14.20
C ILE A 135 5.67 -6.31 -14.13
N CYS A 136 6.31 -7.40 -14.56
CA CYS A 136 5.73 -8.75 -14.53
C CYS A 136 4.33 -8.84 -15.17
N GLY A 137 4.13 -8.12 -16.28
CA GLY A 137 2.85 -8.06 -17.01
C GLY A 137 1.79 -7.13 -16.42
N THR A 138 2.07 -6.50 -15.27
CA THR A 138 1.11 -5.69 -14.51
C THR A 138 1.56 -4.23 -14.37
N SER A 139 0.61 -3.32 -14.17
CA SER A 139 0.91 -1.90 -13.89
C SER A 139 1.00 -1.70 -12.37
N VAL A 140 2.12 -1.17 -11.89
CA VAL A 140 2.37 -0.88 -10.48
C VAL A 140 3.07 0.46 -10.32
N ASP A 141 2.88 1.09 -9.16
CA ASP A 141 3.70 2.23 -8.76
C ASP A 141 4.93 1.74 -8.00
N GLN A 142 6.09 2.23 -8.35
CA GLN A 142 7.31 1.95 -7.61
C GLN A 142 7.52 2.99 -6.53
N ILE A 143 7.76 2.49 -5.32
CA ILE A 143 7.88 3.30 -4.11
C ILE A 143 9.19 3.02 -3.40
N VAL A 144 9.73 4.05 -2.76
CA VAL A 144 10.81 3.95 -1.78
C VAL A 144 10.30 4.35 -0.40
N TYR A 145 10.78 3.65 0.61
CA TYR A 145 10.52 3.88 2.03
C TYR A 145 11.74 3.39 2.83
N PRO A 146 12.04 3.95 4.02
CA PRO A 146 13.16 3.50 4.84
C PRO A 146 13.01 2.04 5.27
N GLN A 147 14.10 1.26 5.31
CA GLN A 147 14.05 -0.16 5.73
C GLN A 147 13.65 -0.37 7.19
N SER A 148 13.83 0.65 8.05
CA SER A 148 13.49 0.63 9.48
C SER A 148 11.99 0.56 9.78
N TYR A 149 11.12 0.66 8.78
CA TYR A 149 9.71 0.32 8.90
C TYR A 149 9.59 -1.21 8.92
N GLY A 150 9.60 -1.80 10.13
CA GLY A 150 9.68 -3.25 10.36
C GLY A 150 8.53 -4.03 9.71
N LEU A 151 8.76 -4.52 8.50
CA LEU A 151 7.80 -5.23 7.66
C LEU A 151 7.28 -6.51 8.33
N PHE A 152 5.96 -6.63 8.48
CA PHE A 152 5.35 -7.95 8.69
C PHE A 152 5.26 -8.65 7.33
N SER A 153 5.94 -9.78 7.19
CA SER A 153 5.73 -10.67 6.05
C SER A 153 4.36 -11.32 6.20
N ALA A 154 3.57 -11.30 5.13
CA ALA A 154 2.39 -12.13 5.03
C ALA A 154 2.85 -13.60 5.03
N ASN A 155 2.85 -14.23 6.21
CA ASN A 155 3.22 -15.62 6.43
C ASN A 155 2.00 -16.38 6.95
N SER A 156 1.73 -17.56 6.39
CA SER A 156 0.73 -18.49 6.89
C SER A 156 1.29 -19.31 8.06
N THR A 157 1.58 -18.68 9.20
CA THR A 157 2.02 -19.43 10.39
C THR A 157 1.48 -18.80 11.66
N ASP A 158 0.23 -19.10 11.98
CA ASP A 158 -0.10 -19.49 13.35
C ASP A 158 -0.86 -20.82 13.25
N GLN A 159 -0.38 -21.86 13.93
CA GLN A 159 -0.89 -23.22 13.75
C GLN A 159 -2.33 -23.41 14.28
N ASN A 160 -2.93 -22.36 14.86
CA ASN A 160 -4.29 -22.42 15.38
C ASN A 160 -5.31 -21.53 14.65
N ASP A 161 -4.89 -20.57 13.81
CA ASP A 161 -5.82 -19.78 13.01
C ASP A 161 -5.16 -19.40 11.68
N LYS A 162 -5.85 -19.66 10.57
CA LYS A 162 -5.39 -19.40 9.19
C LYS A 162 -5.33 -17.90 8.87
N MET A 163 -4.68 -17.10 9.71
CA MET A 163 -4.70 -15.65 9.64
C MET A 163 -3.43 -15.07 8.99
N ILE A 164 -3.61 -14.14 8.05
CA ILE A 164 -2.51 -13.42 7.39
C ILE A 164 -2.29 -12.08 8.10
N ILE A 165 -1.07 -11.83 8.59
CA ILE A 165 -0.71 -10.53 9.19
C ILE A 165 -0.27 -9.54 8.10
N VAL A 166 -0.83 -8.33 8.14
CA VAL A 166 -0.53 -7.25 7.20
C VAL A 166 -0.26 -5.93 7.94
N GLY A 167 0.82 -5.25 7.54
CA GLY A 167 1.14 -3.89 7.92
C GLY A 167 2.15 -3.74 9.06
N SER A 168 2.85 -2.60 9.10
CA SER A 168 3.82 -2.21 10.16
C SER A 168 3.70 -0.72 10.54
N ILE A 169 4.16 -0.35 11.76
CA ILE A 169 4.17 1.03 12.28
C ILE A 169 5.61 1.45 12.59
N GLN A 170 5.96 2.69 12.22
CA GLN A 170 6.71 3.56 13.11
C GLN A 170 6.25 5.01 12.91
N ILE A 171 5.76 5.62 13.98
CA ILE A 171 5.35 7.03 14.02
C ILE A 171 6.64 7.86 13.92
N PRO A 172 6.82 8.76 12.93
CA PRO A 172 7.90 9.73 12.98
C PRO A 172 7.65 10.60 14.21
N TYR A 173 8.63 10.59 15.12
CA TYR A 173 8.66 11.17 16.46
C TYR A 173 7.68 12.32 16.78
N SER A 174 7.13 12.23 18.00
CA SER A 174 6.66 13.31 18.89
C SER A 174 7.28 14.68 18.65
#